data_AF-A0A2V7ICB0-F1
#
_entry.id   AF-A0A2V7ICB0-F1
#
_cell.length_a   1.000
_cell.length_b   1.000
_cell.length_c   1.000
_cell.angle_alpha   90.00
_cell.angle_beta   90.00
_cell.angle_gamma   90.00
#
_symmetry.space_group_name_H-M   'P 1'
#
loop_
_entity.id
_entity.type
_entity.pdbx_description
1 polymer ?
#
loop_
_entity_poly.entity_id
_entity_poly.type
_entity_poly.pdbx_seq_one_letter_code
_entity_poly.pdbx_strand_id
1 'polypeptide(L)'
;MTVWQETIARWLREFHLDSIRNQMLVFAVVATLVPPLAVTVVSSRKSRRSVGDQIAQELRGTSTQAAWEIDQWLGDRLRDLRVAATAYAVAENLARIQGTSGEAVGRLREYLNSVRERCPDCEGLLVVDGRGRFVASSGGRMSGVQFSQDRLNGLRTSDALVGEAYWDTGLGKAAIALAAPIRQADGKYVGALMAKINLRAVADVLQRLAPRDAGGGNG
;
A
#
# COMPACT_ATOMS: atom_id res chain seq x y z
N MET A 1 -16.36 27.36 45.48
CA MET A 1 -17.27 28.14 44.60
C MET A 1 -16.44 29.16 43.84
N THR A 2 -16.81 29.40 42.58
CA THR A 2 -15.91 29.67 41.44
C THR A 2 -15.22 31.04 41.42
N VAL A 3 -13.88 31.02 41.34
CA VAL A 3 -12.94 32.14 41.04
C VAL A 3 -13.36 32.96 39.81
N TRP A 4 -14.15 32.37 38.90
CA TRP A 4 -14.72 33.03 37.73
C TRP A 4 -15.66 34.21 38.02
N GLN A 5 -16.37 34.22 39.16
CA GLN A 5 -17.28 35.33 39.48
C GLN A 5 -16.52 36.59 39.92
N GLU A 6 -15.37 36.44 40.58
CA GLU A 6 -14.57 37.57 41.06
C GLU A 6 -13.82 38.26 39.91
N THR A 7 -13.39 37.51 38.90
CA THR A 7 -12.69 38.06 37.73
C THR A 7 -13.62 38.90 36.87
N ILE A 8 -14.87 38.45 36.68
CA ILE A 8 -15.89 39.19 35.90
C ILE A 8 -16.34 40.45 36.66
N ALA A 9 -16.53 40.36 37.98
CA ALA A 9 -16.97 41.48 38.81
C ALA A 9 -15.91 42.59 38.95
N ARG A 10 -14.64 42.30 38.68
CA ARG A 10 -13.54 43.28 38.70
C ARG A 10 -13.45 44.04 37.38
N TRP A 11 -13.56 43.33 36.26
CA TRP A 11 -13.62 43.94 34.93
C TRP A 11 -14.84 44.85 34.74
N LEU A 12 -15.98 44.49 35.32
CA LEU A 12 -17.19 45.30 35.28
C LEU A 12 -17.15 46.56 36.15
N ARG A 13 -16.23 46.64 37.13
CA ARG A 13 -16.11 47.80 38.03
C ARG A 13 -15.19 48.88 37.47
N GLU A 14 -14.25 48.49 36.61
CA GLU A 14 -13.28 49.40 35.99
C GLU A 14 -13.88 50.13 34.78
N PHE A 15 -14.85 49.51 34.10
CA PHE A 15 -15.76 50.20 33.19
C PHE A 15 -16.94 50.75 33.97
N HIS A 16 -16.90 52.05 34.31
CA HIS A 16 -17.94 52.82 35.03
C HIS A 16 -19.37 52.59 34.45
N LEU A 17 -20.03 51.51 34.85
CA LEU A 17 -21.35 51.07 34.40
C LEU A 17 -22.46 51.54 35.37
N ASP A 18 -22.33 52.74 35.92
CA ASP A 18 -23.26 53.26 36.93
C ASP A 18 -24.43 54.07 36.33
N SER A 19 -24.64 53.95 35.02
CA SER A 19 -25.76 54.60 34.34
C SER A 19 -26.74 53.55 33.84
N ILE A 20 -27.96 53.59 34.38
CA ILE A 20 -29.13 52.77 33.99
C ILE A 20 -29.32 52.73 32.45
N ARG A 21 -28.87 53.78 31.75
CA ARG A 21 -28.90 53.88 30.29
C ARG A 21 -27.93 52.94 29.58
N ASN A 22 -26.77 52.65 30.16
CA ASN A 22 -25.78 51.73 29.58
C ASN A 22 -26.14 50.27 29.83
N GLN A 23 -26.88 49.96 30.92
CA GLN A 23 -27.40 48.63 31.20
C GLN A 23 -28.42 48.19 30.13
N MET A 24 -29.30 49.10 29.68
CA MET A 24 -30.20 48.82 28.54
C MET A 24 -29.44 48.59 27.23
N LEU A 25 -28.37 49.34 26.96
CA LEU A 25 -27.55 49.18 25.76
C LEU A 25 -26.78 47.86 25.74
N VAL A 26 -26.21 47.44 26.88
CA VAL A 26 -25.54 46.13 26.99
C VAL A 26 -26.52 44.99 26.74
N PHE A 27 -27.74 45.06 27.31
CA PHE A 27 -28.77 44.06 27.03
C PHE A 27 -29.22 44.04 25.57
N ALA A 28 -29.36 45.21 24.93
CA ALA A 28 -29.70 45.29 23.51
C ALA A 28 -28.59 44.72 22.62
N VAL A 29 -27.31 45.00 22.93
CA VAL A 29 -26.15 44.48 22.21
C VAL A 29 -26.06 42.96 22.37
N VAL A 30 -26.22 42.44 23.59
CA VAL A 30 -26.25 40.99 23.85
C VAL A 30 -27.44 40.33 23.14
N ALA A 31 -28.63 40.92 23.19
CA ALA A 31 -29.84 40.39 22.53
C ALA A 31 -29.71 40.36 21.00
N THR A 32 -28.91 41.26 20.41
CA THR A 32 -28.67 41.32 18.96
C THR A 32 -27.49 40.44 18.51
N LEU A 33 -26.54 40.15 19.41
CA LEU A 33 -25.39 39.26 19.15
C LEU A 33 -25.64 37.78 19.47
N VAL A 34 -26.65 37.46 20.27
CA VAL A 34 -27.02 36.05 20.57
C VAL A 34 -27.49 35.28 19.31
N PRO A 35 -28.35 35.82 18.43
CA PRO A 35 -28.78 35.07 17.24
C PRO A 35 -27.64 34.78 16.24
N PRO A 36 -26.74 35.73 15.89
CA PRO A 36 -25.58 35.44 15.05
C PRO A 36 -24.63 34.41 15.64
N LEU A 37 -24.36 34.48 16.95
CA LEU A 37 -23.47 33.54 17.66
C LEU A 37 -24.09 32.14 17.83
N ALA A 38 -25.40 32.07 18.07
CA ALA A 38 -26.13 30.80 18.07
C ALA A 38 -26.13 30.15 16.69
N VAL A 39 -26.27 30.93 15.61
CA VAL A 39 -26.23 30.43 14.23
C VAL A 39 -24.81 29.99 13.82
N THR A 40 -23.74 30.65 14.28
CA THR A 40 -22.35 30.22 13.98
C THR A 40 -21.95 28.93 14.72
N VAL A 41 -22.37 28.77 15.98
CA VAL A 41 -22.06 27.56 16.78
C VAL A 41 -22.92 26.36 16.36
N VAL A 42 -24.18 26.57 15.97
CA VAL A 42 -25.07 25.49 15.50
C VAL A 42 -24.79 25.09 14.04
N SER A 43 -24.43 26.05 13.16
CA SER A 43 -24.09 25.76 11.75
C SER A 43 -22.83 24.92 11.61
N SER A 44 -21.86 25.10 12.51
CA SER A 44 -20.62 24.30 12.55
C SER A 44 -20.82 22.84 12.95
N ARG A 45 -21.97 22.49 13.55
CA ARG A 45 -22.31 21.09 13.90
C ARG A 45 -23.19 20.41 12.86
N LYS A 46 -23.96 21.15 12.06
CA LYS A 46 -24.84 20.55 11.04
C LYS A 46 -24.16 20.36 9.68
N SER A 47 -23.14 21.17 9.35
CA SER A 47 -22.32 20.97 8.14
C SER A 47 -21.30 19.83 8.26
N ARG A 48 -20.93 19.40 9.49
CA ARG A 48 -19.97 18.30 9.71
C ARG A 48 -20.50 16.89 9.44
N ARG A 49 -21.82 16.65 9.46
CA ARG A 49 -22.38 15.32 9.17
C ARG A 49 -22.40 15.01 7.68
N SER A 50 -22.73 15.98 6.82
CA SER A 50 -22.64 15.83 5.37
C SER A 50 -21.20 15.70 4.89
N VAL A 51 -20.27 16.47 5.47
CA VAL A 51 -18.84 16.44 5.10
C VAL A 51 -18.14 15.19 5.66
N GLY A 52 -18.50 14.71 6.86
CA GLY A 52 -17.99 13.46 7.41
C GLY A 52 -18.48 12.23 6.66
N ASP A 53 -19.75 12.22 6.23
CA ASP A 53 -20.29 11.14 5.42
C ASP A 53 -19.72 11.17 4.00
N GLN A 54 -19.57 12.33 3.35
CA GLN A 54 -18.90 12.44 2.04
C GLN A 54 -17.41 12.09 2.11
N ILE A 55 -16.66 12.56 3.10
CA ILE A 55 -15.25 12.20 3.28
C ILE A 55 -15.13 10.72 3.60
N ALA A 56 -16.00 10.13 4.41
CA ALA A 56 -15.99 8.69 4.67
C ALA A 56 -16.48 7.86 3.48
N GLN A 57 -17.39 8.37 2.64
CA GLN A 57 -17.89 7.67 1.45
C GLN A 57 -16.89 7.76 0.29
N GLU A 58 -16.24 8.90 0.10
CA GLU A 58 -15.15 9.10 -0.85
C GLU A 58 -13.91 8.35 -0.38
N LEU A 59 -13.47 8.47 0.87
CA LEU A 59 -12.36 7.65 1.38
C LEU A 59 -12.67 6.15 1.33
N ARG A 60 -13.92 5.72 1.62
CA ARG A 60 -14.31 4.30 1.46
C ARG A 60 -14.34 3.90 -0.02
N GLY A 61 -14.93 4.70 -0.89
CA GLY A 61 -15.02 4.44 -2.33
C GLY A 61 -13.64 4.43 -3.01
N THR A 62 -12.81 5.43 -2.74
CA THR A 62 -11.43 5.52 -3.24
C THR A 62 -10.52 4.45 -2.60
N SER A 63 -10.75 4.06 -1.34
CA SER A 63 -10.04 2.93 -0.72
C SER A 63 -10.46 1.58 -1.31
N THR A 64 -11.75 1.37 -1.61
CA THR A 64 -12.21 0.15 -2.30
C THR A 64 -11.65 0.11 -3.72
N GLN A 65 -11.66 1.24 -4.43
CA GLN A 65 -11.08 1.33 -5.77
C GLN A 65 -9.57 1.07 -5.75
N ALA A 66 -8.82 1.63 -4.80
CA ALA A 66 -7.40 1.37 -4.68
C ALA A 66 -7.09 -0.07 -4.30
N ALA A 67 -7.85 -0.68 -3.40
CA ALA A 67 -7.72 -2.10 -3.09
C ALA A 67 -7.92 -2.95 -4.36
N TRP A 68 -8.92 -2.60 -5.17
CA TRP A 68 -9.19 -3.28 -6.44
C TRP A 68 -8.06 -3.10 -7.47
N GLU A 69 -7.52 -1.89 -7.61
CA GLU A 69 -6.37 -1.60 -8.48
C GLU A 69 -5.12 -2.41 -8.05
N ILE A 70 -4.86 -2.51 -6.74
CA ILE A 70 -3.74 -3.28 -6.19
C ILE A 70 -3.95 -4.78 -6.41
N ASP A 71 -5.15 -5.29 -6.15
CA ASP A 71 -5.49 -6.71 -6.37
C ASP A 71 -5.39 -7.10 -7.85
N GLN A 72 -5.86 -6.23 -8.75
CA GLN A 72 -5.72 -6.45 -10.18
C GLN A 72 -4.25 -6.47 -10.60
N TRP A 73 -3.46 -5.49 -10.17
CA TRP A 73 -2.03 -5.42 -10.44
C TRP A 73 -1.29 -6.67 -9.95
N LEU A 74 -1.57 -7.11 -8.72
CA LEU A 74 -0.97 -8.32 -8.16
C LEU A 74 -1.38 -9.57 -8.95
N GLY A 75 -2.66 -9.65 -9.31
CA GLY A 75 -3.20 -10.73 -10.15
C GLY A 75 -2.52 -10.81 -11.51
N ASP A 76 -2.30 -9.67 -12.18
CA ASP A 76 -1.58 -9.59 -13.45
C ASP A 76 -0.14 -10.08 -13.30
N ARG A 77 0.56 -9.63 -12.26
CA ARG A 77 1.95 -10.06 -11.99
C ARG A 77 2.07 -11.56 -11.71
N LEU A 78 1.10 -12.14 -11.00
CA LEU A 78 1.04 -13.59 -10.79
C LEU A 78 0.76 -14.36 -12.08
N ARG A 79 -0.15 -13.85 -12.93
CA ARG A 79 -0.45 -14.45 -14.24
C ARG A 79 0.78 -14.44 -15.12
N ASP A 80 1.46 -13.30 -15.23
CA ASP A 80 2.69 -13.14 -16.01
C ASP A 80 3.78 -14.10 -15.53
N LEU A 81 4.00 -14.16 -14.20
CA LEU A 81 4.98 -15.06 -13.61
C LEU A 81 4.67 -16.53 -13.89
N ARG A 82 3.39 -16.92 -13.82
CA ARG A 82 2.96 -18.28 -14.11
C ARG A 82 3.19 -18.63 -15.58
N VAL A 83 2.83 -17.74 -16.50
CA VAL A 83 3.13 -17.94 -17.93
C VAL A 83 4.63 -18.13 -18.13
N ALA A 84 5.46 -17.29 -17.50
CA ALA A 84 6.91 -17.43 -17.56
C ALA A 84 7.43 -18.75 -16.94
N ALA A 85 6.79 -19.27 -15.89
CA ALA A 85 7.13 -20.55 -15.27
C ALA A 85 6.72 -21.76 -16.12
N THR A 86 5.65 -21.63 -16.90
CA THR A 86 5.15 -22.68 -17.81
C THR A 86 5.87 -22.74 -19.15
N ALA A 87 6.73 -21.76 -19.45
CA ALA A 87 7.51 -21.78 -20.68
C ALA A 87 8.37 -23.05 -20.73
N TYR A 88 8.19 -23.81 -21.79
CA TYR A 88 8.84 -25.10 -22.09
C TYR A 88 10.36 -25.10 -21.81
N ALA A 89 11.00 -23.95 -21.99
CA ALA A 89 12.41 -23.70 -21.70
C ALA A 89 12.81 -23.84 -20.23
N VAL A 90 11.91 -23.71 -19.26
CA VAL A 90 12.27 -23.80 -17.83
C VAL A 90 12.24 -25.25 -17.37
N ALA A 91 11.17 -26.00 -17.65
CA ALA A 91 11.00 -27.37 -17.16
C ALA A 91 12.01 -28.35 -17.79
N GLU A 92 12.28 -28.22 -19.09
CA GLU A 92 13.21 -29.12 -19.78
C GLU A 92 14.68 -28.80 -19.44
N ASN A 93 15.06 -27.52 -19.32
CA ASN A 93 16.40 -27.17 -18.87
C ASN A 93 16.60 -27.51 -17.38
N LEU A 94 15.59 -27.39 -16.51
CA LEU A 94 15.69 -27.84 -15.12
C LEU A 94 15.95 -29.34 -15.01
N ALA A 95 15.24 -30.14 -15.82
CA ALA A 95 15.42 -31.59 -15.88
C ALA A 95 16.84 -31.95 -16.37
N ARG A 96 17.38 -31.22 -17.35
CA ARG A 96 18.74 -31.40 -17.87
C ARG A 96 19.83 -30.94 -16.90
N ILE A 97 19.57 -29.94 -16.04
CA ILE A 97 20.52 -29.46 -15.03
C ILE A 97 20.79 -30.51 -13.94
N GLN A 98 19.83 -31.40 -13.65
CA GLN A 98 20.08 -32.55 -12.78
C GLN A 98 21.12 -33.54 -13.35
N GLY A 99 21.47 -33.41 -14.64
CA GLY A 99 22.48 -34.20 -15.34
C GLY A 99 23.86 -33.55 -15.52
N THR A 100 24.14 -32.39 -14.90
CA THR A 100 25.46 -31.69 -14.95
C THR A 100 25.80 -31.02 -16.29
N SER A 101 24.89 -30.18 -16.81
CA SER A 101 25.16 -29.33 -17.98
C SER A 101 25.25 -27.84 -17.57
N GLY A 102 26.46 -27.27 -17.58
CA GLY A 102 26.67 -25.83 -17.35
C GLY A 102 26.03 -24.95 -18.42
N GLU A 103 25.87 -25.47 -19.64
CA GLU A 103 25.21 -24.80 -20.75
C GLU A 103 23.70 -24.58 -20.48
N ALA A 104 23.03 -25.54 -19.85
CA ALA A 104 21.61 -25.43 -19.49
C ALA A 104 21.37 -24.31 -18.45
N VAL A 105 22.31 -24.09 -17.53
CA VAL A 105 22.27 -22.97 -16.58
C VAL A 105 22.43 -21.62 -17.30
N GLY A 106 23.31 -21.57 -18.30
CA GLY A 106 23.51 -20.37 -19.14
C GLY A 106 22.23 -19.97 -19.88
N ARG A 107 21.60 -20.92 -20.58
CA ARG A 107 20.33 -20.70 -21.29
C ARG A 107 19.20 -20.29 -20.36
N LEU A 108 19.11 -20.92 -19.18
CA LEU A 108 18.13 -20.54 -18.18
C LEU A 108 18.33 -19.10 -17.71
N ARG A 109 19.58 -18.69 -17.44
CA ARG A 109 19.90 -17.30 -17.07
C ARG A 109 19.51 -16.31 -18.16
N GLU A 110 19.79 -16.62 -19.41
CA GLU A 110 19.43 -15.77 -20.55
C GLU A 110 17.91 -15.64 -20.70
N TYR A 111 17.18 -16.75 -20.56
CA TYR A 111 15.71 -16.72 -20.50
C TYR A 111 15.21 -15.83 -19.36
N LEU A 112 15.73 -16.00 -18.14
CA LEU A 112 15.33 -15.18 -16.99
C LEU A 112 15.64 -13.70 -17.21
N ASN A 113 16.76 -13.35 -17.85
CA ASN A 113 17.04 -11.96 -18.21
C ASN A 113 16.00 -11.40 -19.19
N SER A 114 15.61 -12.17 -20.21
CA SER A 114 14.59 -11.76 -21.19
C SER A 114 13.21 -11.57 -20.57
N VAL A 115 12.85 -12.38 -19.57
CA VAL A 115 11.59 -12.23 -18.82
C VAL A 115 11.65 -10.99 -17.94
N ARG A 116 12.77 -10.76 -17.26
CA ARG A 116 12.97 -9.57 -16.43
C ARG A 116 12.85 -8.28 -17.27
N GLU A 117 13.43 -8.24 -18.47
CA GLU A 117 13.34 -7.08 -19.36
C GLU A 117 11.90 -6.72 -19.77
N ARG A 118 11.00 -7.71 -19.77
CA ARG A 118 9.57 -7.52 -20.08
C ARG A 118 8.71 -7.24 -18.84
N CYS A 119 9.30 -7.35 -17.63
CA CYS A 119 8.63 -7.08 -16.37
C CYS A 119 9.26 -5.86 -15.67
N PRO A 120 8.75 -4.64 -15.92
CA PRO A 120 9.37 -3.41 -15.41
C PRO A 120 9.36 -3.30 -13.88
N ASP A 121 8.41 -3.97 -13.21
CA ASP A 121 8.32 -3.99 -11.75
C ASP A 121 9.17 -5.12 -11.12
N CYS A 122 9.72 -6.04 -11.93
CA CYS A 122 10.53 -7.15 -11.46
C CYS A 122 11.98 -6.71 -11.24
N GLU A 123 12.39 -6.69 -9.97
CA GLU A 123 13.79 -6.41 -9.58
C GLU A 123 14.69 -7.62 -9.86
N GLY A 124 14.12 -8.83 -9.88
CA GLY A 124 14.82 -10.03 -10.27
C GLY A 124 13.96 -11.28 -10.24
N LEU A 125 14.46 -12.30 -10.95
CA LEU A 125 13.91 -13.63 -11.06
C LEU A 125 14.92 -14.66 -10.55
N LEU A 126 14.41 -15.71 -9.90
CA LEU A 126 15.17 -16.79 -9.32
C LEU A 126 14.45 -18.11 -9.56
N VAL A 127 15.18 -19.13 -9.99
CA VAL A 127 14.68 -20.49 -10.11
C VAL A 127 15.30 -21.36 -9.03
N VAL A 128 14.45 -22.13 -8.35
CA VAL A 128 14.83 -23.17 -7.41
C VAL A 128 14.36 -24.54 -7.88
N ASP A 129 15.09 -25.58 -7.51
CA ASP A 129 14.70 -26.97 -7.76
C ASP A 129 13.59 -27.45 -6.81
N GLY A 130 13.08 -28.66 -7.01
CA GLY A 130 12.02 -29.25 -6.19
C GLY A 130 12.40 -29.49 -4.72
N ARG A 131 13.66 -29.27 -4.34
CA ARG A 131 14.17 -29.28 -2.96
C ARG A 131 14.39 -27.87 -2.40
N GLY A 132 14.04 -26.83 -3.15
CA GLY A 132 14.24 -25.42 -2.77
C GLY A 132 15.67 -24.90 -3.00
N ARG A 133 16.54 -25.65 -3.69
CA ARG A 133 17.93 -25.21 -3.92
C ARG A 133 18.01 -24.25 -5.09
N PHE A 134 18.83 -23.22 -4.98
CA PHE A 134 19.12 -22.27 -6.05
C PHE A 134 19.64 -22.99 -7.31
N VAL A 135 19.09 -22.62 -8.46
CA VAL A 135 19.54 -23.11 -9.77
C VAL A 135 20.12 -21.97 -10.61
N ALA A 136 19.35 -20.90 -10.81
CA ALA A 136 19.76 -19.75 -11.61
C ALA A 136 18.95 -18.50 -11.23
N SER A 137 19.49 -17.32 -11.52
CA SER A 137 18.78 -16.05 -11.38
C SER A 137 19.05 -15.12 -12.57
N SER A 138 18.11 -14.24 -12.87
CA SER A 138 18.40 -13.03 -13.64
C SER A 138 19.36 -12.15 -12.82
N GLY A 139 20.30 -11.43 -13.42
CA GLY A 139 21.38 -10.72 -12.72
C GLY A 139 20.99 -9.60 -11.72
N GLY A 140 19.71 -9.48 -11.32
CA GLY A 140 19.23 -8.59 -10.27
C GLY A 140 19.53 -9.10 -8.86
N ARG A 141 19.48 -8.19 -7.87
CA ARG A 141 19.74 -8.53 -6.46
C ARG A 141 18.57 -9.33 -5.89
N MET A 142 18.74 -10.64 -5.76
CA MET A 142 17.72 -11.55 -5.18
C MET A 142 17.81 -11.69 -3.65
N SER A 143 18.72 -10.97 -2.98
CA SER A 143 18.89 -11.01 -1.52
C SER A 143 17.58 -10.72 -0.79
N GLY A 144 17.23 -11.49 0.23
CA GLY A 144 16.01 -11.27 1.01
C GLY A 144 14.74 -11.93 0.45
N VAL A 145 14.76 -12.52 -0.75
CA VAL A 145 13.65 -13.42 -1.18
C VAL A 145 13.81 -14.74 -0.46
N GLN A 146 13.01 -14.94 0.59
CA GLN A 146 12.97 -16.20 1.32
C GLN A 146 11.52 -16.63 1.52
N PHE A 147 11.11 -17.64 0.77
CA PHE A 147 9.98 -18.47 1.16
C PHE A 147 10.51 -19.58 2.05
N SER A 148 9.81 -19.90 3.15
CA SER A 148 10.14 -21.09 3.93
C SER A 148 9.99 -22.34 3.06
N GLN A 149 10.74 -23.39 3.40
CA GLN A 149 10.67 -24.65 2.65
C GLN A 149 9.25 -25.22 2.64
N ASP A 150 8.51 -25.10 3.74
CA ASP A 150 7.12 -25.57 3.83
C ASP A 150 6.19 -24.82 2.89
N ARG A 151 6.37 -23.49 2.76
CA ARG A 151 5.62 -22.68 1.80
C ARG A 151 5.91 -23.14 0.38
N LEU A 152 7.20 -23.32 0.03
CA LEU A 152 7.59 -23.85 -1.28
C LEU A 152 7.06 -25.27 -1.54
N ASN A 153 7.00 -26.13 -0.53
CA ASN A 153 6.40 -27.46 -0.65
C ASN A 153 4.91 -27.39 -0.99
N GLY A 154 4.20 -26.34 -0.54
CA GLY A 154 2.82 -26.05 -0.91
C GLY A 154 2.61 -25.83 -2.42
N LEU A 155 3.63 -25.41 -3.18
CA LEU A 155 3.54 -25.26 -4.64
C LEU A 155 3.39 -26.59 -5.39
N ARG A 156 3.53 -27.73 -4.71
CA ARG A 156 3.22 -29.03 -5.32
C ARG A 156 1.73 -29.13 -5.66
N THR A 157 0.87 -28.56 -4.83
CA THR A 157 -0.60 -28.59 -4.96
C THR A 157 -1.21 -27.22 -5.28
N SER A 158 -0.52 -26.13 -4.97
CA SER A 158 -0.93 -24.76 -5.31
C SER A 158 -0.39 -24.31 -6.68
N ASP A 159 -1.03 -23.29 -7.26
CA ASP A 159 -0.62 -22.64 -8.50
C ASP A 159 0.22 -21.37 -8.30
N ALA A 160 0.29 -20.86 -7.06
CA ALA A 160 1.09 -19.70 -6.73
C ALA A 160 1.36 -19.58 -5.22
N LEU A 161 2.36 -18.76 -4.87
CA LEU A 161 2.56 -18.20 -3.54
C LEU A 161 2.78 -16.70 -3.64
N VAL A 162 2.20 -15.98 -2.68
CA VAL A 162 2.43 -14.55 -2.46
C VAL A 162 3.09 -14.40 -1.11
N GLY A 163 4.27 -13.80 -1.08
CA GLY A 163 5.00 -13.43 0.12
C GLY A 163 4.39 -12.21 0.80
N GLU A 164 4.80 -11.95 2.03
CA GLU A 164 4.45 -10.68 2.68
C GLU A 164 5.26 -9.54 2.06
N ALA A 165 4.70 -8.33 2.09
CA ALA A 165 5.44 -7.13 1.71
C ALA A 165 6.54 -6.86 2.75
N TYR A 166 7.74 -6.55 2.28
CA TYR A 166 8.89 -6.26 3.13
C TYR A 166 9.70 -5.09 2.60
N TRP A 167 10.49 -4.47 3.45
CA TRP A 167 11.47 -3.47 3.04
C TRP A 167 12.76 -4.16 2.58
N ASP A 168 13.11 -4.02 1.30
CA ASP A 168 14.37 -4.54 0.78
C ASP A 168 15.49 -3.52 1.02
N THR A 169 16.37 -3.80 1.97
CA THR A 169 17.50 -2.93 2.32
C THR A 169 18.54 -2.82 1.21
N GLY A 170 18.67 -3.84 0.35
CA GLY A 170 19.60 -3.83 -0.77
C GLY A 170 19.12 -2.98 -1.96
N LEU A 171 17.81 -2.78 -2.07
CA LEU A 171 17.18 -1.96 -3.10
C LEU A 171 16.70 -0.59 -2.57
N GLY A 172 16.58 -0.42 -1.26
CA GLY A 172 16.04 0.78 -0.62
C GLY A 172 14.57 1.02 -0.93
N LYS A 173 13.79 -0.04 -1.16
CA LYS A 173 12.39 0.01 -1.59
C LYS A 173 11.55 -1.07 -0.93
N ALA A 174 10.25 -0.82 -0.81
CA ALA A 174 9.28 -1.86 -0.48
C ALA A 174 9.15 -2.86 -1.64
N ALA A 175 9.14 -4.15 -1.30
CA ALA A 175 9.09 -5.25 -2.26
C ALA A 175 8.15 -6.37 -1.77
N ILE A 176 7.72 -7.21 -2.71
CA ILE A 176 7.00 -8.43 -2.45
C ILE A 176 7.64 -9.57 -3.24
N ALA A 177 7.62 -10.78 -2.68
CA ALA A 177 8.05 -11.99 -3.37
C ALA A 177 6.84 -12.75 -3.91
N LEU A 178 6.91 -13.18 -5.16
CA LEU A 178 5.93 -14.09 -5.76
C LEU A 178 6.62 -15.39 -6.15
N ALA A 179 5.90 -16.50 -6.12
CA ALA A 179 6.38 -17.78 -6.64
C ALA A 179 5.30 -18.49 -7.45
N ALA A 180 5.72 -19.12 -8.55
CA ALA A 180 4.89 -19.99 -9.37
C ALA A 180 5.57 -21.36 -9.52
N PRO A 181 4.80 -22.47 -9.55
CA PRO A 181 5.36 -23.80 -9.70
C PRO A 181 5.87 -23.98 -11.13
N ILE A 182 7.02 -24.63 -11.27
CA ILE A 182 7.52 -25.16 -12.54
C ILE A 182 7.10 -26.62 -12.59
N ARG A 183 6.28 -26.95 -13.59
CA ARG A 183 5.80 -28.32 -13.82
C ARG A 183 6.32 -28.84 -15.16
N GLN A 184 6.62 -30.13 -15.21
CA GLN A 184 6.89 -30.84 -16.47
C GLN A 184 5.59 -31.03 -17.27
N ALA A 185 5.70 -31.47 -18.53
CA ALA A 185 4.56 -31.71 -19.41
C ALA A 185 3.57 -32.76 -18.86
N ASP A 186 4.05 -33.67 -18.01
CA ASP A 186 3.25 -34.65 -17.26
C ASP A 186 2.57 -34.07 -16.00
N GLY A 187 2.73 -32.77 -15.74
CA GLY A 187 2.20 -32.08 -14.56
C GLY A 187 3.07 -32.20 -13.30
N LYS A 188 4.18 -32.94 -13.36
CA LYS A 188 5.05 -33.16 -12.21
C LYS A 188 5.76 -31.89 -11.79
N TYR A 189 5.65 -31.54 -10.50
CA TYR A 189 6.38 -30.43 -9.91
C TYR A 189 7.89 -30.71 -9.90
N VAL A 190 8.68 -29.78 -10.46
CA VAL A 190 10.15 -29.90 -10.53
C VAL A 190 10.91 -28.75 -9.89
N GLY A 191 10.22 -27.67 -9.52
CA GLY A 191 10.82 -26.50 -8.90
C GLY A 191 9.88 -25.32 -8.87
N ALA A 192 10.41 -24.14 -8.53
CA ALA A 192 9.63 -22.91 -8.52
C ALA A 192 10.40 -21.77 -9.20
N LEU A 193 9.66 -20.94 -9.94
CA LEU A 193 10.12 -19.65 -10.42
C LEU A 193 9.63 -18.59 -9.43
N MET A 194 10.57 -17.81 -8.91
CA MET A 194 10.32 -16.75 -7.95
C MET A 194 10.65 -15.39 -8.56
N ALA A 195 9.82 -14.40 -8.27
CA ALA A 195 10.04 -13.02 -8.65
C ALA A 195 10.11 -12.15 -7.40
N LYS A 196 11.05 -11.21 -7.41
CA LYS A 196 11.02 -10.05 -6.53
C LYS A 196 10.41 -8.90 -7.30
N ILE A 197 9.35 -8.31 -6.75
CA ILE A 197 8.63 -7.21 -7.37
C ILE A 197 8.74 -5.99 -6.45
N ASN A 198 9.16 -4.85 -6.99
CA ASN A 198 9.10 -3.59 -6.23
C ASN A 198 7.66 -3.09 -6.17
N LEU A 199 7.28 -2.49 -5.05
CA LEU A 199 5.93 -2.01 -4.81
C LEU A 199 5.74 -0.55 -5.24
N ARG A 200 6.51 -0.06 -6.22
CA ARG A 200 6.41 1.34 -6.67
C ARG A 200 5.00 1.66 -7.19
N ALA A 201 4.46 0.82 -8.07
CA ALA A 201 3.12 1.02 -8.62
C ALA A 201 2.05 1.05 -7.51
N VAL A 202 2.21 0.21 -6.48
CA VAL A 202 1.32 0.19 -5.30
C VAL A 202 1.50 1.47 -4.48
N ALA A 203 2.74 1.92 -4.25
CA ALA A 203 3.00 3.17 -3.56
C ALA A 203 2.38 4.38 -4.30
N ASP A 204 2.45 4.40 -5.63
CA ASP A 204 1.84 5.45 -6.45
C ASP A 204 0.30 5.44 -6.32
N VAL A 205 -0.33 4.26 -6.22
CA VAL A 205 -1.78 4.13 -5.93
C VAL A 205 -2.09 4.70 -4.54
N LEU A 206 -1.33 4.30 -3.51
CA LEU A 206 -1.56 4.73 -2.13
C LEU A 206 -1.32 6.23 -1.93
N GLN A 207 -0.33 6.81 -2.62
CA GLN A 207 -0.07 8.26 -2.56
C GLN A 207 -1.22 9.08 -3.13
N ARG A 208 -1.98 8.55 -4.11
CA ARG A 208 -3.20 9.22 -4.61
C ARG A 208 -4.31 9.28 -3.56
N LEU A 209 -4.29 8.37 -2.59
CA LEU A 209 -5.25 8.31 -1.48
C LEU A 209 -4.85 9.19 -0.29
N ALA A 210 -3.57 9.56 -0.19
CA ALA A 210 -3.10 10.40 0.89
C ALA A 210 -3.83 11.76 0.82
N PRO A 211 -4.49 12.20 1.90
CA PRO A 211 -5.05 13.54 1.95
C PRO A 211 -3.95 14.54 1.64
N ARG A 212 -4.14 15.38 0.61
CA ARG A 212 -3.25 16.53 0.41
C ARG A 212 -3.35 17.39 1.67
N ASP A 213 -2.22 17.67 2.31
CA ASP A 213 -2.18 18.56 3.45
C ASP A 213 -2.91 19.86 3.11
N ALA A 214 -4.08 20.06 3.72
CA ALA A 214 -4.79 21.32 3.69
C ALA A 214 -4.08 22.27 4.67
N GLY A 215 -2.91 22.76 4.28
CA GLY A 215 -2.09 23.63 5.11
C GLY A 215 -1.18 24.51 4.28
N GLY A 216 -1.59 25.75 4.04
CA GLY A 216 -0.70 26.80 3.56
C GLY A 216 -1.26 27.75 2.49
N GLY A 217 -2.50 28.23 2.65
CA GLY A 217 -3.03 29.33 1.85
C GLY A 217 -2.89 30.65 2.60
N ASN A 218 -1.85 31.40 2.26
CA ASN A 218 -1.52 32.75 2.70
C ASN A 218 -2.63 33.77 2.32
N GLY A 219 -2.84 34.77 3.15
CA GLY A 219 -3.70 35.93 2.91
C GLY A 219 -3.71 36.87 4.10
#